data_AF-A0A7C6B0X5-F1
#
_entry.id   AF-A0A7C6B0X5-F1
#
_cell.length_a   1.000
_cell.length_b   1.000
_cell.length_c   1.000
_cell.angle_alpha   90.00
_cell.angle_beta   90.00
_cell.angle_gamma   90.00
#
_symmetry.space_group_name_H-M   'P 1'
#
loop_
_entity.id
_entity.type
_entity.pdbx_description
1 polymer ?
#
loop_
_entity_poly.entity_id
_entity_poly.type
_entity_poly.pdbx_seq_one_letter_code
_entity_poly.pdbx_strand_id
1 'polypeptide(L)'
;MICLALSVSGKSEGLRNEFFQVELEKVLSRPSHDMAQTKRIAVGRIVVENGEQKVIAGQQVVTNGRIAVVGGTVEPVEGGLAVTKGVVYVNSQATQAAFPLLVRHVLPPGFRGIVVAGLLAALMSSLAGVFNASSTLFTMDFYGKLRPAASQHELVWTGRMATTAMVLIGLAWIPVIQGARGLYDYLQSVQGYLAPPIFTVFFLGVFWKRLNAKGCLWALAIGFILGVFRLAVDTPVKLFGVQYPEGSFLWIVNNIFFQYFAVLIFVVSVTVMVVASYLSSPPDEKKIEGLTFGTVTEEQRRQSRATWNWVDIAGSALVLGAIIAAYLYFRG
;
A
#
# COMPACT_ATOMS: atom_id res chain seq x y z
N MET A 1 3.98 6.61 -18.57
CA MET A 1 4.19 5.83 -17.32
C MET A 1 4.43 4.39 -17.75
N ILE A 2 5.69 4.02 -18.01
CA ILE A 2 6.04 2.71 -18.57
C ILE A 2 6.44 1.83 -17.38
N CYS A 3 5.51 0.98 -16.94
CA CYS A 3 5.79 -0.11 -16.02
C CYS A 3 6.63 -1.15 -16.76
N LEU A 4 7.91 -1.29 -16.40
CA LEU A 4 8.69 -2.46 -16.76
C LEU A 4 8.22 -3.61 -15.85
N ALA A 5 7.64 -4.65 -16.44
CA ALA A 5 7.29 -5.88 -15.76
C ALA A 5 8.58 -6.61 -15.34
N LEU A 6 8.82 -6.73 -14.04
CA LEU A 6 9.83 -7.62 -13.48
C LEU A 6 9.17 -8.98 -13.23
N SER A 7 9.26 -9.89 -14.21
CA SER A 7 8.97 -11.31 -13.99
C SER A 7 10.21 -11.96 -13.38
N VAL A 8 10.22 -12.11 -12.05
CA VAL A 8 11.27 -12.84 -11.34
C VAL A 8 10.85 -14.31 -11.26
N SER A 9 11.31 -15.13 -12.20
CA SER A 9 11.17 -16.59 -12.11
C SER A 9 12.30 -17.15 -11.23
N GLY A 10 12.02 -17.32 -9.94
CA GLY A 10 12.94 -17.96 -8.99
C GLY A 10 12.59 -19.44 -8.81
N LYS A 11 13.44 -20.35 -9.30
CA LYS A 11 13.39 -21.76 -8.90
C LYS A 11 14.39 -21.96 -7.75
N SER A 12 13.85 -22.21 -6.57
CA SER A 12 14.58 -22.44 -5.32
C SER A 12 15.24 -23.81 -5.32
N GLU A 13 16.55 -23.87 -5.52
CA GLU A 13 17.39 -24.95 -4.97
C GLU A 13 18.62 -24.32 -4.31
N GLY A 14 18.88 -24.77 -3.08
CA GLY A 14 19.69 -24.06 -2.09
C GLY A 14 21.11 -23.76 -2.52
N LEU A 15 21.41 -22.47 -2.74
CA LEU A 15 22.67 -21.81 -2.44
C LEU A 15 22.48 -20.30 -2.70
N ARG A 16 23.00 -19.47 -1.79
CA ARG A 16 22.93 -18.00 -1.76
C ARG A 16 23.38 -17.33 -3.07
N ASN A 17 22.54 -17.26 -4.10
CA ASN A 17 22.80 -16.56 -5.36
C ASN A 17 21.47 -16.17 -6.02
N GLU A 18 20.97 -14.96 -5.76
CA GLU A 18 19.80 -14.44 -6.48
C GLU A 18 20.23 -13.92 -7.86
N PHE A 19 19.69 -14.52 -8.92
CA PHE A 19 19.85 -14.08 -10.30
C PHE A 19 18.73 -13.12 -10.68
N PHE A 20 19.06 -11.92 -11.17
CA PHE A 20 18.08 -10.99 -11.72
C PHE A 20 18.22 -10.94 -13.26
N GLN A 21 17.21 -11.45 -13.96
CA GLN A 21 17.06 -11.32 -15.41
C GLN A 21 16.09 -10.17 -15.68
N VAL A 22 16.52 -9.14 -16.42
CA VAL A 22 15.64 -8.06 -16.90
C VAL A 22 15.55 -8.18 -18.42
N GLU A 23 14.38 -8.56 -18.92
CA GLU A 23 14.11 -8.71 -20.35
C GLU A 23 13.70 -7.35 -20.93
N LEU A 24 14.60 -6.74 -21.71
CA LEU A 24 14.35 -5.47 -22.42
C LEU A 24 13.79 -5.77 -23.81
N GLU A 25 12.48 -5.93 -23.91
CA GLU A 25 11.77 -5.97 -25.20
C GLU A 25 11.09 -4.60 -25.42
N LYS A 26 11.46 -3.89 -26.51
CA LYS A 26 10.91 -2.60 -27.03
C LYS A 26 11.70 -1.29 -26.81
N VAL A 27 13.01 -1.25 -27.07
CA VAL A 27 13.70 0.04 -27.38
C VAL A 27 14.42 0.06 -28.74
N LEU A 28 14.38 -1.02 -29.53
CA LEU A 28 15.05 -1.07 -30.84
C LEU A 28 14.07 -1.38 -31.98
N SER A 29 13.13 -0.49 -32.24
CA SER A 29 12.35 -0.47 -33.49
C SER A 29 12.83 0.67 -34.39
N ARG A 30 13.97 0.48 -35.05
CA ARG A 30 14.20 1.02 -36.39
C ARG A 30 14.50 -0.17 -37.30
N PRO A 31 13.76 -0.37 -38.41
CA PRO A 31 13.98 -1.50 -39.28
C PRO A 31 15.20 -1.19 -40.16
N SER A 32 16.29 -1.92 -39.97
CA SER A 32 17.33 -2.05 -40.99
C SER A 32 17.30 -3.49 -41.48
N HIS A 33 16.99 -3.65 -42.77
CA HIS A 33 17.06 -4.89 -43.53
C HIS A 33 18.47 -5.50 -43.43
N ASP A 34 18.67 -6.46 -42.53
CA ASP A 34 19.41 -7.71 -42.78
C ASP A 34 19.25 -8.65 -41.57
N MET A 35 18.97 -9.93 -41.83
CA MET A 35 18.63 -10.90 -40.78
C MET A 35 19.84 -11.31 -39.93
N ALA A 36 19.90 -10.80 -38.70
CA ALA A 36 20.43 -11.49 -37.54
C ALA A 36 19.69 -10.97 -36.29
N GLN A 37 18.67 -11.69 -35.82
CA GLN A 37 17.94 -11.34 -34.59
C GLN A 37 18.89 -11.41 -33.39
N THR A 38 19.50 -10.27 -33.05
CA THR A 38 20.39 -10.14 -31.89
C THR A 38 19.54 -9.75 -30.69
N LYS A 39 19.23 -10.71 -29.81
CA LYS A 39 18.54 -10.44 -28.55
C LYS A 39 19.60 -10.07 -27.50
N ARG A 40 19.50 -8.87 -26.95
CA ARG A 40 20.43 -8.35 -25.92
C ARG A 40 19.71 -8.39 -24.57
N ILE A 41 20.15 -9.27 -23.68
CA ILE A 41 19.59 -9.42 -22.34
C ILE A 41 20.60 -8.84 -21.34
N ALA A 42 20.14 -7.95 -20.46
CA ALA A 42 20.97 -7.43 -19.38
C ALA A 42 20.90 -8.41 -18.21
N VAL A 43 22.05 -8.98 -17.82
CA VAL A 43 22.15 -9.97 -16.75
C VAL A 43 23.09 -9.42 -15.68
N GLY A 44 22.56 -9.15 -14.50
CA GLY A 44 23.34 -8.73 -13.34
C GLY A 44 23.47 -9.86 -12.32
N ARG A 45 24.67 -10.08 -11.80
CA ARG A 45 24.90 -10.92 -10.62
C ARG A 45 25.57 -10.09 -9.53
N ILE A 46 25.03 -10.15 -8.32
CA ILE A 46 25.70 -9.62 -7.13
C ILE A 46 26.54 -10.76 -6.54
N VAL A 47 27.85 -10.59 -6.47
CA VAL A 47 28.79 -11.56 -5.87
C VAL A 47 29.41 -10.91 -4.64
N VAL A 48 29.41 -11.61 -3.51
CA VAL A 48 30.13 -11.16 -2.31
C VAL A 48 31.47 -11.87 -2.29
N GLU A 49 32.56 -11.11 -2.39
CA GLU A 49 33.92 -11.62 -2.41
C GLU A 49 34.73 -10.87 -1.35
N ASN A 50 35.33 -11.59 -0.39
CA ASN A 50 36.10 -11.02 0.72
C ASN A 50 35.36 -9.95 1.58
N GLY A 51 34.03 -10.04 1.70
CA GLY A 51 33.23 -9.10 2.49
C GLY A 51 32.81 -7.83 1.75
N GLU A 52 33.27 -7.62 0.51
CA GLU A 52 32.81 -6.56 -0.38
C GLU A 52 31.75 -7.11 -1.36
N GLN A 53 30.64 -6.38 -1.52
CA GLN A 53 29.68 -6.66 -2.59
C GLN A 53 30.27 -6.21 -3.92
N LYS A 54 30.31 -7.05 -4.95
CA LYS A 54 30.67 -6.65 -6.31
C LYS A 54 29.51 -6.96 -7.22
N VAL A 55 29.09 -5.97 -8.02
CA VAL A 55 28.04 -6.17 -9.02
C VAL A 55 28.71 -6.52 -10.34
N ILE A 56 28.62 -7.78 -10.73
CA ILE A 56 29.06 -8.24 -12.05
C ILE A 56 27.88 -8.03 -13.00
N ALA A 57 27.93 -6.94 -13.76
CA ALA A 57 26.94 -6.68 -14.81
C ALA A 57 27.49 -7.19 -16.14
N GLY A 58 26.77 -8.14 -16.74
CA GLY A 58 27.06 -8.68 -18.06
C GLY A 58 25.96 -8.35 -19.04
N GLN A 59 26.32 -8.03 -20.27
CA GLN A 59 25.37 -8.08 -21.37
C GLN A 59 25.45 -9.47 -22.00
N GLN A 60 24.37 -10.25 -21.91
CA GLN A 60 24.22 -11.46 -22.71
C GLN A 60 23.80 -11.02 -24.12
N VAL A 61 24.71 -11.22 -25.07
CA VAL A 61 24.42 -11.06 -26.49
C VAL A 61 24.21 -12.47 -27.04
N VAL A 62 22.97 -12.78 -27.43
CA VAL A 62 22.64 -14.04 -28.08
C VAL A 62 22.62 -13.79 -29.59
N THR A 63 23.59 -14.37 -30.29
CA THR A 63 23.71 -14.31 -31.76
C THR A 63 23.84 -15.74 -32.30
N ASN A 64 22.89 -16.17 -33.14
CA ASN A 64 22.90 -17.48 -33.80
C ASN A 64 23.15 -18.67 -32.85
N GLY A 65 22.44 -18.70 -31.71
CA GLY A 65 22.54 -19.79 -30.73
C GLY A 65 23.82 -19.81 -29.88
N ARG A 66 24.71 -18.82 -30.05
CA ARG A 66 25.91 -18.64 -29.20
C ARG A 66 25.66 -17.52 -28.20
N ILE A 67 25.93 -17.79 -26.92
CA ILE A 67 25.81 -16.83 -25.82
C ILE A 67 27.19 -16.22 -25.59
N ALA A 68 27.35 -14.92 -25.85
CA ALA A 68 28.53 -14.17 -25.45
C ALA A 68 28.17 -13.29 -24.24
N VAL A 69 28.89 -13.47 -23.13
CA VAL A 69 28.76 -12.62 -21.93
C VAL A 69 29.86 -11.57 -21.98
N VAL A 70 29.50 -10.33 -22.28
CA VAL A 70 30.42 -9.19 -22.15
C VAL A 70 30.30 -8.68 -20.72
N GLY A 71 31.23 -9.13 -19.87
CA GLY A 71 31.27 -8.77 -18.45
C GLY A 71 32.03 -7.46 -18.21
N GLY A 72 31.46 -6.59 -17.37
CA GLY A 72 32.17 -5.48 -16.74
C GLY A 72 31.97 -5.56 -15.22
N THR A 73 33.04 -5.32 -14.46
CA THR A 73 32.94 -5.11 -13.00
C THR A 73 32.34 -3.74 -12.76
N VAL A 74 31.16 -3.67 -12.12
CA VAL A 74 30.55 -2.42 -11.68
C VAL A 74 30.78 -2.31 -10.17
N GLU A 75 31.41 -1.21 -9.74
CA GLU A 75 31.56 -0.93 -8.33
C GLU A 75 30.16 -0.75 -7.71
N PRO A 76 29.86 -1.44 -6.60
CA PRO A 76 28.62 -1.18 -5.85
C PRO A 76 28.61 0.29 -5.41
N VAL A 77 27.51 1.01 -5.63
CA VAL A 77 27.29 2.27 -4.93
C VAL A 77 26.58 1.95 -3.62
N GLU A 78 27.01 2.60 -2.53
CA GLU A 78 26.34 2.51 -1.22
C GLU A 78 24.81 2.60 -1.37
N GLY A 79 24.10 1.63 -0.78
CA GLY A 79 22.63 1.54 -0.89
C GLY A 79 22.11 0.58 -1.98
N GLY A 80 22.96 -0.28 -2.54
CA GLY A 80 22.52 -1.36 -3.41
C GLY A 80 22.09 -0.91 -4.81
N LEU A 81 22.62 0.23 -5.27
CA LEU A 81 22.45 0.69 -6.64
C LEU A 81 23.71 0.47 -7.47
N ALA A 82 23.53 -0.08 -8.67
CA ALA A 82 24.54 -0.05 -9.72
C ALA A 82 23.93 0.60 -10.96
N VAL A 83 24.62 1.59 -11.52
CA VAL A 83 24.16 2.28 -12.74
C VAL A 83 25.14 1.97 -13.86
N THR A 84 24.64 1.36 -14.94
CA THR A 84 25.46 1.09 -16.14
C THR A 84 24.65 1.37 -17.40
N LYS A 85 25.20 2.18 -18.31
CA LYS A 85 24.64 2.46 -19.64
C LYS A 85 23.12 2.77 -19.65
N GLY A 86 22.64 3.55 -18.68
CA GLY A 86 21.23 3.94 -18.57
C GLY A 86 20.30 2.92 -17.91
N VAL A 87 20.82 1.78 -17.43
CA VAL A 87 20.10 0.78 -16.64
C VAL A 87 20.50 0.91 -15.17
N VAL A 88 19.49 0.94 -14.29
CA VAL A 88 19.64 1.10 -12.85
C VAL A 88 19.28 -0.21 -12.18
N TYR A 89 20.27 -0.89 -11.61
CA TYR A 89 20.07 -2.08 -10.80
C TYR A 89 19.81 -1.64 -9.36
N VAL A 90 18.71 -2.07 -8.77
CA VAL A 90 18.35 -1.78 -7.38
C VAL A 90 18.26 -3.11 -6.64
N ASN A 91 18.98 -3.23 -5.53
CA ASN A 91 18.87 -4.36 -4.61
C ASN A 91 17.42 -4.45 -4.09
N SER A 92 16.84 -5.65 -4.08
CA SER A 92 15.47 -5.91 -3.59
C SER A 92 15.23 -5.36 -2.19
N GLN A 93 16.26 -5.38 -1.33
CA GLN A 93 16.22 -4.85 0.04
C GLN A 93 16.27 -3.30 0.12
N ALA A 94 16.65 -2.61 -0.95
CA ALA A 94 16.80 -1.15 -1.02
C ALA A 94 15.78 -0.46 -1.94
N THR A 95 14.73 -1.16 -2.37
CA THR A 95 13.71 -0.63 -3.30
C THR A 95 13.07 0.68 -2.81
N GLN A 96 12.96 0.88 -1.50
CA GLN A 96 12.41 2.10 -0.90
C GLN A 96 13.28 3.35 -1.15
N ALA A 97 14.59 3.18 -1.27
CA ALA A 97 15.54 4.25 -1.53
C ALA A 97 15.78 4.51 -3.02
N ALA A 98 15.13 3.73 -3.91
CA ALA A 98 15.33 3.82 -5.35
C ALA A 98 15.08 5.23 -5.90
N PHE A 99 13.95 5.86 -5.54
CA PHE A 99 13.60 7.17 -6.07
C PHE A 99 14.56 8.29 -5.60
N PRO A 100 14.90 8.44 -4.30
CA PRO A 100 15.92 9.37 -3.85
C PRO A 100 17.29 9.15 -4.52
N LEU A 101 17.69 7.89 -4.71
CA LEU A 101 18.99 7.55 -5.31
C LEU A 101 19.02 7.86 -6.81
N LEU A 102 17.90 7.65 -7.52
CA LEU A 102 17.73 8.12 -8.90
C LEU A 102 17.85 9.64 -9.01
N VAL A 103 17.19 10.39 -8.13
CA VAL A 103 17.27 11.86 -8.09
C VAL A 103 18.72 12.32 -7.85
N ARG A 104 19.45 11.64 -6.98
CA ARG A 104 20.86 11.94 -6.70
C ARG A 104 21.77 11.69 -7.90
N HIS A 105 21.61 10.57 -8.60
CA HIS A 105 22.58 10.11 -9.60
C HIS A 105 22.22 10.46 -11.04
N VAL A 106 20.95 10.65 -11.37
CA VAL A 106 20.49 10.88 -12.74
C VAL A 106 20.30 12.37 -13.04
N LEU A 107 19.86 13.17 -12.06
CA LEU A 107 19.51 14.56 -12.32
C LEU A 107 20.72 15.50 -12.27
N PRO A 108 20.80 16.48 -13.21
CA PRO A 108 21.81 17.52 -13.19
C PRO A 108 21.68 18.44 -11.97
N PRO A 109 22.77 19.15 -11.60
CA PRO A 109 22.72 20.17 -10.56
C PRO A 109 21.67 21.24 -10.92
N GLY A 110 21.03 21.85 -9.91
CA GLY A 110 19.87 22.74 -10.09
C GLY A 110 18.55 21.99 -10.04
N PHE A 111 18.25 21.14 -11.04
CA PHE A 111 17.01 20.34 -11.07
C PHE A 111 16.90 19.40 -9.87
N ARG A 112 18.03 18.83 -9.41
CA ARG A 112 18.08 18.04 -8.18
C ARG A 112 17.54 18.83 -6.97
N GLY A 113 17.91 20.10 -6.84
CA GLY A 113 17.45 20.96 -5.74
C GLY A 113 15.95 21.21 -5.79
N ILE A 114 15.42 21.48 -6.99
CA ILE A 114 13.98 21.69 -7.21
C ILE A 114 13.18 20.44 -6.82
N VAL A 115 13.62 19.26 -7.25
CA VAL A 115 12.93 18.00 -6.95
C VAL A 115 12.97 17.69 -5.45
N VAL A 116 14.11 17.86 -4.79
CA VAL A 116 14.22 17.63 -3.34
C VAL A 116 13.36 18.62 -2.56
N ALA A 117 13.36 19.90 -2.94
CA ALA A 117 12.51 20.92 -2.32
C ALA A 117 11.02 20.60 -2.49
N GLY A 118 10.60 20.21 -3.68
CA GLY A 118 9.22 19.78 -3.96
C GLY A 118 8.81 18.56 -3.15
N LEU A 119 9.69 17.56 -3.01
CA LEU A 119 9.44 16.38 -2.18
C LEU A 119 9.25 16.75 -0.71
N LEU A 120 10.13 17.58 -0.16
CA LEU A 120 10.01 18.06 1.23
C LEU A 120 8.73 18.88 1.45
N ALA A 121 8.39 19.76 0.51
CA ALA A 121 7.15 20.54 0.57
C ALA A 121 5.90 19.65 0.54
N ALA A 122 5.86 18.65 -0.34
CA ALA A 122 4.75 17.70 -0.43
C ALA A 122 4.61 16.84 0.83
N LEU A 123 5.73 16.40 1.42
CA LEU A 123 5.76 15.68 2.69
C LEU A 123 5.21 16.53 3.83
N MET A 124 5.66 17.79 3.95
CA MET A 124 5.18 18.71 4.99
C MET A 124 3.69 19.02 4.85
N SER A 125 3.20 19.20 3.62
CA SER A 125 1.77 19.42 3.36
C SER A 125 0.92 18.22 3.76
N SER A 126 1.35 17.00 3.40
CA SER A 126 0.64 15.77 3.76
C SER A 126 0.61 15.55 5.28
N LEU A 127 1.74 15.77 5.96
CA LEU A 127 1.83 15.65 7.42
C LEU A 127 0.95 16.68 8.12
N ALA A 128 0.98 17.94 7.70
CA ALA A 128 0.12 18.98 8.25
C ALA A 128 -1.37 18.62 8.11
N GLY A 129 -1.78 18.07 6.97
CA GLY A 129 -3.15 17.58 6.73
C GLY A 129 -3.54 16.46 7.68
N VAL A 130 -2.71 15.42 7.83
CA VAL A 130 -3.00 14.28 8.71
C VAL A 130 -3.05 14.72 10.18
N PHE A 131 -2.12 15.57 10.63
CA PHE A 131 -2.12 16.06 12.00
C PHE A 131 -3.31 16.97 12.30
N ASN A 132 -3.71 17.83 11.36
CA ASN A 132 -4.88 18.67 11.53
C ASN A 132 -6.18 17.86 11.59
N ALA A 133 -6.34 16.88 10.69
CA ALA A 133 -7.50 15.98 10.70
C ALA A 133 -7.57 15.17 12.01
N SER A 134 -6.46 14.59 12.43
CA SER A 134 -6.39 13.76 13.63
C SER A 134 -6.59 14.57 14.92
N SER A 135 -6.03 15.79 14.96
CA SER A 135 -6.29 16.74 16.05
C SER A 135 -7.77 17.10 16.13
N THR A 136 -8.43 17.35 15.00
CA THR A 136 -9.85 17.69 14.96
C THR A 136 -10.74 16.53 15.38
N LEU A 137 -10.42 15.31 14.94
CA LEU A 137 -11.09 14.09 15.41
C LEU A 137 -10.96 13.95 16.93
N PHE A 138 -9.76 14.12 17.49
CA PHE A 138 -9.56 14.04 18.93
C PHE A 138 -10.32 15.14 19.70
N THR A 139 -10.24 16.39 19.25
CA THR A 139 -10.87 17.51 19.95
C THR A 139 -12.39 17.50 19.83
N MET A 140 -12.94 17.27 18.64
CA MET A 140 -14.38 17.37 18.41
C MET A 140 -15.12 16.08 18.77
N ASP A 141 -14.57 14.91 18.41
CA ASP A 141 -15.28 13.64 18.62
C ASP A 141 -15.10 13.06 20.02
N PHE A 142 -13.98 13.36 20.68
CA PHE A 142 -13.70 12.89 22.05
C PHE A 142 -13.78 14.02 23.07
N TYR A 143 -12.89 15.02 22.99
CA TYR A 143 -12.78 16.05 24.03
C TYR A 143 -14.05 16.89 24.18
N GLY A 144 -14.63 17.35 23.06
CA GLY A 144 -15.83 18.18 23.05
C GLY A 144 -17.08 17.45 23.57
N LYS A 145 -17.16 16.12 23.36
CA LYS A 145 -18.24 15.30 23.96
C LYS A 145 -18.02 15.05 25.45
N LEU A 146 -16.76 14.95 25.90
CA LEU A 146 -16.41 14.75 27.30
C LEU A 146 -16.56 16.04 28.12
N ARG A 147 -16.24 17.19 27.53
CA ARG A 147 -16.45 18.54 28.10
C ARG A 147 -17.26 19.43 27.15
N PRO A 148 -18.59 19.35 27.19
CA PRO A 148 -19.47 20.16 26.34
C PRO A 148 -19.34 21.68 26.54
N ALA A 149 -18.83 22.12 27.70
CA ALA A 149 -18.65 23.53 28.05
C ALA A 149 -17.23 24.06 27.78
N ALA A 150 -16.40 23.34 27.03
CA ALA A 150 -15.03 23.77 26.71
C ALA A 150 -15.03 25.04 25.85
N SER A 151 -14.17 26.00 26.20
CA SER A 151 -13.99 27.21 25.41
C SER A 151 -13.27 26.92 24.08
N GLN A 152 -13.43 27.80 23.07
CA GLN A 152 -12.69 27.66 21.81
C GLN A 152 -11.16 27.66 22.02
N HIS A 153 -10.67 28.47 22.96
CA HIS A 153 -9.25 28.51 23.29
C HIS A 153 -8.75 27.16 23.86
N GLU A 154 -9.54 26.55 24.73
CA GLU A 154 -9.26 25.23 25.31
C GLU A 154 -9.25 24.14 24.24
N LEU A 155 -10.19 24.16 23.30
CA LEU A 155 -10.24 23.21 22.18
C LEU A 155 -9.00 23.29 21.28
N VAL A 156 -8.57 24.51 20.93
CA VAL A 156 -7.36 24.71 20.12
C VAL A 156 -6.11 24.24 20.85
N TRP A 157 -6.00 24.54 22.15
CA TRP A 157 -4.85 24.13 22.95
C TRP A 157 -4.76 22.60 23.09
N THR A 158 -5.89 21.94 23.36
CA THR A 158 -5.99 20.47 23.37
C THR A 158 -5.61 19.86 22.03
N GLY A 159 -6.01 20.47 20.90
CA GLY A 159 -5.62 20.01 19.57
C GLY A 159 -4.11 20.09 19.32
N ARG A 160 -3.47 21.16 19.78
CA ARG A 160 -2.00 21.30 19.72
C ARG A 160 -1.30 20.23 20.56
N MET A 161 -1.80 19.94 21.76
CA MET A 161 -1.27 18.85 22.60
C MET A 161 -1.44 17.49 21.93
N ALA A 162 -2.61 17.20 21.37
CA ALA A 162 -2.87 15.96 20.65
C ALA A 162 -1.89 15.78 19.48
N THR A 163 -1.63 16.86 18.73
CA THR A 163 -0.64 16.87 17.65
C THR A 163 0.77 16.53 18.17
N THR A 164 1.21 17.17 19.24
CA THR A 164 2.52 16.88 19.85
C THR A 164 2.62 15.42 20.30
N ALA A 165 1.57 14.89 20.95
CA ALA A 165 1.54 13.50 21.39
C ALA A 165 1.61 12.52 20.20
N MET A 166 0.86 12.78 19.12
CA MET A 166 0.91 11.96 17.91
C MET A 166 2.29 11.95 17.26
N VAL A 167 2.98 13.10 17.22
CA VAL A 167 4.36 13.17 16.69
C VAL A 167 5.30 12.32 17.54
N LEU A 168 5.22 12.42 18.87
CA LEU A 168 6.07 11.62 19.76
C LEU A 168 5.82 10.11 19.61
N ILE A 169 4.55 9.70 19.51
CA ILE A 169 4.18 8.30 19.26
C ILE A 169 4.70 7.84 17.89
N GLY A 170 4.54 8.67 16.85
CA GLY A 170 5.05 8.37 15.51
C GLY A 170 6.57 8.18 15.47
N LEU A 171 7.32 9.04 16.17
CA LEU A 171 8.78 8.90 16.32
C LEU A 171 9.16 7.63 17.08
N ALA A 172 8.45 7.31 18.16
CA ALA A 172 8.65 6.08 18.92
C ALA A 172 8.34 4.81 18.09
N TRP A 173 7.52 4.93 17.03
CA TRP A 173 7.11 3.81 16.19
C TRP A 173 8.07 3.51 15.02
N ILE A 174 9.07 4.36 14.76
CA ILE A 174 10.03 4.18 13.66
C ILE A 174 10.70 2.78 13.67
N PRO A 175 11.18 2.23 14.80
CA PRO A 175 11.84 0.92 14.82
C PRO A 175 10.93 -0.22 14.35
N VAL A 176 9.63 -0.15 14.65
CA VAL A 176 8.64 -1.16 14.23
C VAL A 176 8.49 -1.18 12.71
N ILE A 177 8.55 -0.01 12.07
CA ILE A 177 8.45 0.12 10.61
C ILE A 177 9.73 -0.38 9.94
N GLN A 178 10.90 -0.09 10.52
CA GLN A 178 12.19 -0.56 10.00
C GLN A 178 12.32 -2.09 10.01
N GLY A 179 11.69 -2.77 10.97
CA GLY A 179 11.63 -4.23 11.01
C GLY A 179 10.68 -4.89 9.99
N ALA A 180 9.92 -4.11 9.22
CA ALA A 180 9.03 -4.63 8.19
C ALA A 180 9.75 -4.87 6.84
N ARG A 181 9.18 -5.75 6.00
CA ARG A 181 9.72 -6.05 4.65
C ARG A 181 9.76 -4.82 3.73
N GLY A 182 8.87 -3.87 3.95
CA GLY A 182 8.73 -2.65 3.16
C GLY A 182 7.78 -1.66 3.80
N LEU A 183 8.02 -0.36 3.66
CA LEU A 183 7.10 0.68 4.14
C LEU A 183 5.71 0.52 3.51
N TYR A 184 5.64 0.27 2.20
CA TYR A 184 4.36 0.07 1.50
C TYR A 184 3.59 -1.14 2.03
N ASP A 185 4.26 -2.29 2.13
CA ASP A 185 3.66 -3.51 2.68
C ASP A 185 3.20 -3.32 4.13
N TYR A 186 4.00 -2.59 4.93
CA TYR A 186 3.63 -2.26 6.30
C TYR A 186 2.36 -1.41 6.35
N LEU A 187 2.32 -0.31 5.60
CA LEU A 187 1.16 0.58 5.54
C LEU A 187 -0.10 -0.16 5.07
N GLN A 188 0.03 -0.99 4.04
CA GLN A 188 -1.09 -1.80 3.55
C GLN A 188 -1.53 -2.86 4.55
N SER A 189 -0.60 -3.47 5.29
CA SER A 189 -0.95 -4.44 6.33
C SER A 189 -1.76 -3.78 7.47
N VAL A 190 -1.32 -2.62 7.97
CA VAL A 190 -2.04 -1.89 9.03
C VAL A 190 -3.42 -1.44 8.54
N GLN A 191 -3.52 -0.92 7.32
CA GLN A 191 -4.81 -0.59 6.71
C GLN A 191 -5.71 -1.81 6.57
N GLY A 192 -5.15 -2.94 6.12
CA GLY A 192 -5.85 -4.22 6.00
C GLY A 192 -6.36 -4.77 7.33
N TYR A 193 -5.76 -4.38 8.46
CA TYR A 193 -6.20 -4.81 9.79
C TYR A 193 -7.32 -3.93 10.36
N LEU A 194 -7.34 -2.63 10.02
CA LEU A 194 -8.24 -1.66 10.65
C LEU A 194 -9.42 -1.24 9.74
N ALA A 195 -9.25 -1.25 8.42
CA ALA A 195 -10.27 -0.84 7.46
C ALA A 195 -11.47 -1.80 7.31
N PRO A 196 -11.32 -3.15 7.37
CA PRO A 196 -12.44 -4.06 7.15
C PRO A 196 -13.70 -3.82 8.00
N PRO A 197 -13.63 -3.61 9.33
CA PRO A 197 -14.85 -3.38 10.13
C PRO A 197 -15.57 -2.08 9.76
N ILE A 198 -14.81 -1.03 9.43
CA ILE A 198 -15.36 0.24 8.98
C ILE A 198 -16.08 0.05 7.65
N PHE A 199 -15.41 -0.62 6.70
CA PHE A 199 -16.00 -0.98 5.42
C PHE A 199 -17.28 -1.79 5.60
N THR A 200 -17.29 -2.81 6.45
CA THR A 200 -18.47 -3.63 6.74
C THR A 200 -19.67 -2.79 7.17
N VAL A 201 -19.48 -1.87 8.13
CA VAL A 201 -20.59 -1.06 8.66
C VAL A 201 -21.14 -0.11 7.61
N PHE A 202 -20.28 0.59 6.87
CA PHE A 202 -20.73 1.52 5.84
C PHE A 202 -21.34 0.81 4.63
N PHE A 203 -20.67 -0.24 4.14
CA PHE A 203 -21.12 -0.99 2.98
C PHE A 203 -22.46 -1.67 3.28
N LEU A 204 -22.53 -2.55 4.28
CA LEU A 204 -23.79 -3.24 4.59
C LEU A 204 -24.86 -2.32 5.15
N GLY A 205 -24.50 -1.27 5.88
CA GLY A 205 -25.44 -0.29 6.42
C GLY A 205 -26.25 0.40 5.34
N VAL A 206 -25.65 0.70 4.19
CA VAL A 206 -26.35 1.32 3.05
C VAL A 206 -27.26 0.33 2.31
N PHE A 207 -26.90 -0.95 2.22
CA PHE A 207 -27.68 -1.95 1.50
C PHE A 207 -28.77 -2.63 2.34
N TRP A 208 -28.65 -2.65 3.68
CA TRP A 208 -29.48 -3.50 4.53
C TRP A 208 -30.18 -2.73 5.66
N LYS A 209 -31.46 -2.40 5.45
CA LYS A 209 -32.31 -1.65 6.40
C LYS A 209 -32.51 -2.28 7.78
N ARG A 210 -32.26 -3.60 7.95
CA ARG A 210 -32.48 -4.31 9.23
C ARG A 210 -31.33 -4.11 10.22
N LEU A 211 -30.17 -3.65 9.75
CA LEU A 211 -28.99 -3.45 10.57
C LEU A 211 -29.18 -2.23 11.47
N ASN A 212 -28.81 -2.36 12.74
CA ASN A 212 -29.01 -1.31 13.75
C ASN A 212 -27.69 -0.79 14.33
N ALA A 213 -27.75 0.37 14.98
CA ALA A 213 -26.58 1.04 15.54
C ALA A 213 -25.83 0.17 16.56
N LYS A 214 -26.53 -0.68 17.33
CA LYS A 214 -25.92 -1.61 18.29
C LYS A 214 -25.09 -2.67 17.57
N GLY A 215 -25.63 -3.27 16.51
CA GLY A 215 -24.92 -4.25 15.70
C GLY A 215 -23.71 -3.65 14.99
N CYS A 216 -23.83 -2.41 14.48
CA CYS A 216 -22.70 -1.67 13.93
C CYS A 216 -21.59 -1.45 14.98
N LEU A 217 -21.95 -1.04 16.19
CA LEU A 217 -20.99 -0.81 17.27
C LEU A 217 -20.26 -2.09 17.67
N TRP A 218 -20.98 -3.22 17.80
CA TRP A 218 -20.37 -4.52 18.09
C TRP A 218 -19.42 -4.99 16.98
N ALA A 219 -19.80 -4.79 15.70
CA ALA A 219 -18.96 -5.14 14.56
C ALA A 219 -17.67 -4.32 14.51
N LEU A 220 -17.76 -3.01 14.78
CA LEU A 220 -16.60 -2.12 14.91
C LEU A 220 -15.71 -2.52 16.09
N ALA A 221 -16.29 -2.76 17.26
CA ALA A 221 -15.54 -3.12 18.45
C ALA A 221 -14.79 -4.45 18.27
N ILE A 222 -15.48 -5.51 17.84
CA ILE A 222 -14.87 -6.84 17.67
C ILE A 222 -13.85 -6.81 16.52
N GLY A 223 -14.18 -6.17 15.39
CA GLY A 223 -13.23 -6.05 14.28
C GLY A 223 -11.99 -5.23 14.64
N PHE A 224 -12.14 -4.14 15.40
CA PHE A 224 -11.01 -3.36 15.91
C PHE A 224 -10.14 -4.18 16.87
N ILE A 225 -10.75 -4.95 17.79
CA ILE A 225 -10.01 -5.86 18.68
C ILE A 225 -9.22 -6.89 17.88
N LEU A 226 -9.80 -7.49 16.84
CA LEU A 226 -9.10 -8.44 15.96
C LEU A 226 -7.95 -7.79 15.18
N GLY A 227 -8.15 -6.56 14.69
CA GLY A 227 -7.11 -5.79 14.00
C GLY A 227 -5.95 -5.42 14.93
N VAL A 228 -6.25 -4.94 16.14
CA VAL A 228 -5.24 -4.65 17.17
C VAL A 228 -4.54 -5.92 17.64
N PHE A 229 -5.27 -7.03 17.79
CA PHE A 229 -4.67 -8.33 18.10
C PHE A 229 -3.66 -8.75 17.01
N ARG A 230 -4.02 -8.64 15.73
CA ARG A 230 -3.10 -8.94 14.62
C ARG A 230 -1.86 -8.05 14.65
N LEU A 231 -2.04 -6.76 14.91
CA LEU A 231 -0.93 -5.81 15.05
C LEU A 231 -0.04 -6.17 16.25
N ALA A 232 -0.62 -6.56 17.37
CA ALA A 232 0.09 -6.97 18.58
C ALA A 232 0.89 -8.28 18.38
N VAL A 233 0.43 -9.19 17.51
CA VAL A 233 1.19 -10.39 17.11
C VAL A 233 2.33 -10.05 16.15
N ASP A 234 2.13 -9.11 15.23
CA ASP A 234 3.18 -8.72 14.26
C ASP A 234 4.28 -7.84 14.86
N THR A 235 3.94 -7.02 15.85
CA THR A 235 4.86 -6.00 16.38
C THR A 235 6.11 -6.59 17.05
N PRO A 236 6.03 -7.62 17.91
CA PRO A 236 7.21 -8.22 18.53
C PRO A 236 8.17 -8.85 17.50
N VAL A 237 7.63 -9.53 16.48
CA VAL A 237 8.42 -10.15 15.41
C VAL A 237 9.19 -9.07 14.64
N LYS A 238 8.53 -7.94 14.32
CA LYS A 238 9.17 -6.82 13.62
C LYS A 238 10.16 -6.05 14.50
N LEU A 239 9.84 -5.84 15.78
CA LEU A 239 10.63 -5.01 16.68
C LEU A 239 11.85 -5.74 17.27
N PHE A 240 11.68 -7.01 17.65
CA PHE A 240 12.70 -7.78 18.37
C PHE A 240 13.27 -8.95 17.57
N GLY A 241 12.76 -9.20 16.35
CA GLY A 241 13.18 -10.35 15.54
C GLY A 241 12.82 -11.71 16.16
N VAL A 242 11.91 -11.73 17.14
CA VAL A 242 11.48 -12.97 17.79
C VAL A 242 10.64 -13.80 16.83
N GLN A 243 10.85 -15.12 16.81
CA GLN A 243 10.02 -16.05 16.06
C GLN A 243 9.15 -16.82 17.05
N TYR A 244 7.84 -16.90 16.76
CA TYR A 244 6.95 -17.74 17.54
C TYR A 244 7.27 -19.23 17.29
N PRO A 245 7.09 -20.12 18.28
CA PRO A 245 7.27 -21.54 18.10
C PRO A 245 6.42 -22.07 16.94
N GLU A 246 7.02 -22.86 16.06
CA GLU A 246 6.34 -23.43 14.89
C GLU A 246 5.11 -24.24 15.32
N GLY A 247 3.98 -24.03 14.63
CA GLY A 247 2.71 -24.67 14.96
C GLY A 247 1.93 -24.04 16.12
N SER A 248 2.49 -23.06 16.84
CA SER A 248 1.73 -22.32 17.85
C SER A 248 0.65 -21.43 17.21
N PHE A 249 -0.41 -21.12 17.95
CA PHE A 249 -1.48 -20.22 17.48
C PHE A 249 -0.94 -18.87 17.00
N LEU A 250 0.01 -18.29 17.73
CA LEU A 250 0.64 -17.00 17.37
C LEU A 250 1.48 -17.11 16.10
N TRP A 251 2.15 -18.25 15.87
CA TRP A 251 2.86 -18.51 14.62
C TRP A 251 1.91 -18.59 13.42
N ILE A 252 0.78 -19.29 13.56
CA ILE A 252 -0.23 -19.39 12.50
C ILE A 252 -0.78 -18.00 12.18
N VAL A 253 -1.17 -17.23 13.19
CA VAL A 253 -1.68 -15.87 12.99
C VAL A 253 -0.62 -15.01 12.30
N ASN A 254 0.63 -15.04 12.76
CA ASN A 254 1.74 -14.26 12.19
C ASN A 254 1.99 -14.60 10.72
N ASN A 255 1.98 -15.88 10.36
CA ASN A 255 2.34 -16.37 9.04
C ASN A 255 1.21 -16.22 7.98
N ILE A 256 -0.01 -15.89 8.39
CA ILE A 256 -1.09 -15.59 7.43
C ILE A 256 -0.81 -14.25 6.73
N PHE A 257 -0.80 -14.28 5.40
CA PHE A 257 -0.66 -13.06 4.59
C PHE A 257 -1.77 -12.06 4.94
N PHE A 258 -1.38 -10.79 5.11
CA PHE A 258 -2.23 -9.75 5.72
C PHE A 258 -3.60 -9.61 5.06
N GLN A 259 -3.68 -9.82 3.74
CA GLN A 259 -4.93 -9.69 2.98
C GLN A 259 -5.91 -10.83 3.27
N TYR A 260 -5.45 -12.06 3.50
CA TYR A 260 -6.34 -13.15 3.93
C TYR A 260 -6.86 -12.90 5.35
N PHE A 261 -6.02 -12.33 6.23
CA PHE A 261 -6.47 -11.93 7.56
C PHE A 261 -7.49 -10.79 7.49
N ALA A 262 -7.33 -9.82 6.59
CA ALA A 262 -8.30 -8.76 6.36
C ALA A 262 -9.68 -9.32 5.94
N VAL A 263 -9.70 -10.33 5.06
CA VAL A 263 -10.94 -11.05 4.69
C VAL A 263 -11.55 -11.76 5.89
N LEU A 264 -10.73 -12.38 6.76
CA LEU A 264 -11.22 -12.99 7.99
C LEU A 264 -11.88 -11.95 8.92
N ILE A 265 -11.23 -10.80 9.16
CA ILE A 265 -11.81 -9.70 9.96
C ILE A 265 -13.13 -9.26 9.33
N PHE A 266 -13.17 -9.08 8.00
CA PHE A 266 -14.39 -8.71 7.28
C PHE A 266 -15.53 -9.70 7.55
N VAL A 267 -15.30 -11.00 7.36
CA VAL A 267 -16.31 -12.05 7.57
C VAL A 267 -16.79 -12.08 9.02
N VAL A 268 -15.88 -11.97 9.99
CA VAL A 268 -16.25 -11.92 11.41
C VAL A 268 -17.07 -10.66 11.72
N SER A 269 -16.64 -9.49 11.25
CA SER A 269 -17.38 -8.24 11.43
C SER A 269 -18.77 -8.30 10.80
N VAL A 270 -18.93 -8.89 9.60
CA VAL A 270 -20.24 -9.10 8.97
C VAL A 270 -21.11 -9.99 9.84
N THR A 271 -20.57 -11.13 10.29
CA THR A 271 -21.30 -12.10 11.12
C THR A 271 -21.76 -11.45 12.41
N VAL A 272 -20.88 -10.76 13.12
CA VAL A 272 -21.18 -10.03 14.35
C VAL A 272 -22.24 -8.95 14.10
N MET A 273 -22.09 -8.16 13.04
CA MET A 273 -23.03 -7.09 12.70
C MET A 273 -24.44 -7.64 12.48
N VAL A 274 -24.56 -8.72 11.72
CA VAL A 274 -25.83 -9.38 11.42
C VAL A 274 -26.42 -9.98 12.70
N VAL A 275 -25.68 -10.86 13.38
CA VAL A 275 -26.17 -11.55 14.59
C VAL A 275 -26.59 -10.55 15.66
N ALA A 276 -25.75 -9.56 15.99
CA ALA A 276 -26.08 -8.55 16.99
C ALA A 276 -27.26 -7.66 16.56
N SER A 277 -27.42 -7.37 15.26
CA SER A 277 -28.57 -6.61 14.76
C SER A 277 -29.88 -7.39 14.86
N TYR A 278 -29.87 -8.70 14.62
CA TYR A 278 -31.06 -9.55 14.71
C TYR A 278 -31.43 -9.90 16.15
N LEU A 279 -30.45 -10.04 17.04
CA LEU A 279 -30.69 -10.20 18.48
C LEU A 279 -31.18 -8.91 19.15
N SER A 280 -30.90 -7.76 18.55
CA SER A 280 -31.35 -6.45 19.04
C SER A 280 -32.66 -6.00 18.37
N SER A 281 -33.31 -5.03 19.00
CA SER A 281 -34.52 -4.39 18.47
C SER A 281 -34.28 -3.83 17.05
N PRO A 282 -35.29 -3.90 16.16
CA PRO A 282 -35.20 -3.28 14.84
C PRO A 282 -34.93 -1.77 14.94
N PRO A 283 -34.21 -1.19 13.97
CA PRO A 283 -34.00 0.25 13.93
C PRO A 283 -35.34 0.97 13.67
N ASP A 284 -35.48 2.16 14.24
CA ASP A 284 -36.62 3.05 14.00
C ASP A 284 -36.58 3.54 12.55
N GLU A 285 -37.67 3.32 11.80
CA GLU A 285 -37.76 3.65 10.36
C GLU A 285 -37.50 5.13 10.09
N LYS A 286 -37.87 6.02 11.01
CA LYS A 286 -37.61 7.46 10.89
C LYS A 286 -36.13 7.81 10.94
N LYS A 287 -35.31 7.02 11.64
CA LYS A 287 -33.87 7.27 11.77
C LYS A 287 -33.07 6.78 10.55
N ILE A 288 -33.64 5.88 9.76
CA ILE A 288 -33.00 5.29 8.59
C ILE A 288 -33.57 5.82 7.27
N GLU A 289 -34.56 6.70 7.32
CA GLU A 289 -35.15 7.34 6.15
C GLU A 289 -34.09 8.06 5.32
N GLY A 290 -34.00 7.74 4.02
CA GLY A 290 -33.01 8.30 3.10
C GLY A 290 -31.56 7.88 3.31
N LEU A 291 -31.25 7.03 4.29
CA LEU A 291 -29.86 6.58 4.59
C LEU A 291 -29.49 5.23 3.95
N THR A 292 -30.48 4.44 3.52
CA THR A 292 -30.27 3.12 2.90
C THR A 292 -30.96 3.05 1.55
N PHE A 293 -30.50 2.20 0.63
CA PHE A 293 -31.15 2.04 -0.68
C PHE A 293 -32.64 1.63 -0.59
N GLY A 294 -33.00 0.91 0.48
CA GLY A 294 -34.37 0.49 0.77
C GLY A 294 -35.26 1.58 1.39
N THR A 295 -34.69 2.71 1.82
CA THR A 295 -35.40 3.81 2.49
C THR A 295 -35.28 5.14 1.74
N VAL A 296 -34.69 5.13 0.54
CA VAL A 296 -34.61 6.32 -0.33
C VAL A 296 -36.01 6.72 -0.79
N THR A 297 -36.37 7.99 -0.59
CA THR A 297 -37.65 8.53 -1.03
C THR A 297 -37.68 8.71 -2.55
N GLU A 298 -38.87 8.74 -3.16
CA GLU A 298 -38.98 8.97 -4.61
C GLU A 298 -38.38 10.31 -5.04
N GLU A 299 -38.50 11.33 -4.19
CA GLU A 299 -37.94 12.66 -4.43
C GLU A 299 -36.40 12.61 -4.48
N GLN A 300 -35.77 11.92 -3.52
CA GLN A 300 -34.31 11.70 -3.53
C GLN A 300 -33.85 10.93 -4.77
N ARG A 301 -34.62 9.93 -5.22
CA ARG A 301 -34.30 9.20 -6.47
C ARG A 301 -34.41 10.10 -7.70
N ARG A 302 -35.40 11.01 -7.74
CA ARG A 302 -35.54 11.98 -8.85
C ARG A 302 -34.39 12.97 -8.86
N GLN A 303 -34.01 13.52 -7.71
CA GLN A 303 -32.88 14.44 -7.58
C GLN A 303 -31.56 13.78 -7.98
N SER A 304 -31.31 12.56 -7.50
CA SER A 304 -30.12 11.80 -7.87
C SER A 304 -30.08 11.50 -9.37
N ARG A 305 -31.20 11.13 -9.99
CA ARG A 305 -31.28 10.95 -11.46
C ARG A 305 -31.07 12.23 -12.26
N ALA A 306 -31.40 13.38 -11.70
CA ALA A 306 -31.17 14.67 -12.35
C ALA A 306 -29.70 15.13 -12.26
N THR A 307 -28.87 14.48 -11.44
CA THR A 307 -27.48 14.91 -11.22
C THR A 307 -26.51 14.43 -12.31
N TRP A 308 -26.80 13.32 -12.99
CA TRP A 308 -25.91 12.69 -13.97
C TRP A 308 -26.50 12.70 -15.36
N ASN A 309 -25.66 13.00 -16.34
CA ASN A 309 -26.01 13.10 -17.75
C ASN A 309 -25.37 11.97 -18.56
N TRP A 310 -25.73 11.84 -19.84
CA TRP A 310 -25.18 10.80 -20.73
C TRP A 310 -23.65 10.85 -20.85
N VAL A 311 -23.04 12.02 -20.68
CA VAL A 311 -21.57 12.18 -20.67
C VAL A 311 -20.93 11.43 -19.49
N ASP A 312 -21.55 11.47 -18.31
CA ASP A 312 -21.04 10.76 -17.13
C ASP A 312 -21.13 9.24 -17.31
N ILE A 313 -22.20 8.78 -17.98
CA ILE A 313 -22.40 7.37 -18.32
C ILE A 313 -21.35 6.91 -19.33
N ALA A 314 -21.19 7.67 -20.43
CA ALA A 314 -20.23 7.36 -21.47
C ALA A 314 -18.79 7.40 -20.93
N GLY A 315 -18.47 8.39 -20.09
CA GLY A 315 -17.19 8.48 -19.40
C GLY A 315 -16.94 7.28 -18.49
N SER A 316 -17.92 6.89 -17.67
CA SER A 316 -17.82 5.70 -16.79
C SER A 316 -17.62 4.42 -17.59
N ALA A 317 -18.37 4.24 -18.68
CA ALA A 317 -18.25 3.08 -19.57
C ALA A 317 -16.88 3.02 -20.26
N LEU A 318 -16.36 4.17 -20.71
CA LEU A 318 -15.02 4.28 -21.30
C LEU A 318 -13.93 3.90 -20.30
N VAL A 319 -14.03 4.39 -19.06
CA VAL A 319 -13.07 4.05 -17.99
C VAL A 319 -13.11 2.54 -17.69
N LEU A 320 -14.30 1.94 -17.54
CA LEU A 320 -14.44 0.50 -17.32
C LEU A 320 -13.89 -0.31 -18.50
N GLY A 321 -14.18 0.11 -19.73
CA GLY A 321 -13.66 -0.51 -20.94
C GLY A 321 -12.12 -0.45 -21.02
N ALA A 322 -11.53 0.70 -20.69
CA ALA A 322 -10.08 0.88 -20.65
C ALA A 322 -9.42 -0.01 -19.58
N ILE A 323 -10.04 -0.14 -18.40
CA ILE A 323 -9.56 -1.04 -17.35
C ILE A 323 -9.60 -2.50 -17.83
N ILE A 324 -10.73 -2.95 -18.39
CA ILE A 324 -10.86 -4.32 -18.90
C ILE A 324 -9.84 -4.57 -20.03
N ALA A 325 -9.70 -3.64 -20.96
CA ALA A 325 -8.74 -3.74 -22.06
C ALA A 325 -7.30 -3.85 -21.54
N ALA A 326 -6.92 -3.07 -20.52
CA ALA A 326 -5.62 -3.18 -19.88
C ALA A 326 -5.43 -4.56 -19.22
N TYR A 327 -6.41 -5.04 -18.45
CA TYR A 327 -6.34 -6.36 -17.83
C TYR A 327 -6.23 -7.49 -18.86
N LEU A 328 -6.95 -7.41 -19.97
CA LEU A 328 -6.88 -8.41 -21.04
C LEU A 328 -5.54 -8.35 -21.79
N TYR A 329 -5.04 -7.14 -22.06
CA TYR A 329 -3.77 -6.94 -22.75
C TYR A 329 -2.58 -7.50 -21.97
N PHE A 330 -2.54 -7.30 -20.64
CA PHE A 330 -1.47 -7.80 -19.77
C PHE A 330 -1.69 -9.23 -19.23
N ARG A 331 -2.69 -9.96 -19.74
CA ARG A 331 -2.96 -11.35 -19.36
C ARG A 331 -2.17 -12.38 -20.19
N GLY A 332 -1.52 -11.94 -21.28
CA GLY A 332 -0.60 -12.74 -22.10
C GLY A 332 0.84 -12.60 -21.66
#